data_AF-A0A317EZU8-F1
#
_entry.id   AF-A0A317EZU8-F1
#
_cell.length_a   1.000
_cell.length_b   1.000
_cell.length_c   1.000
_cell.angle_alpha   90.00
_cell.angle_beta   90.00
_cell.angle_gamma   90.00
#
_symmetry.space_group_name_H-M   'P 1'
#
loop_
_entity.id
_entity.type
_entity.pdbx_description
1 polymer ?
#
loop_
_entity_poly.entity_id
_entity_poly.type
_entity_poly.pdbx_seq_one_letter_code
_entity_poly.pdbx_strand_id
1 'polypeptide(L)'
;MNNTFNINRFGLLLRRQWLDFGKIYLLSLIVIFGVLIGFYAFNIPKAQDGLPPMDLNYVSLRFRYPIFGIVGFLFISIVASSYFSNLGQKSKAIIDLMTPSSTFEKFLAGVFYTAILSVASYLFIFYITDFAFCKYIDSSFSTFPYDASLTFMGKITHIHGIHAQLLNDEMDFEEYRGFSFLPFLVTSIFLLGSVYFNRFHYIKTAVSVVISVAIIMYIVYLSVSKIGENMVQITDSQNNEKIAFTIIFVSSVILCLFFWVITYVRLKEKEV
;
A
#
# COMPACT_ATOMS: atom_id res chain seq x y z
N MET A 1 -4.70 -1.66 39.91
CA MET A 1 -4.07 -2.64 38.99
C MET A 1 -4.60 -2.38 37.59
N ASN A 2 -3.78 -1.79 36.70
CA ASN A 2 -4.15 -1.55 35.31
C ASN A 2 -4.16 -2.89 34.57
N ASN A 3 -5.34 -3.48 34.39
CA ASN A 3 -5.51 -4.78 33.73
C ASN A 3 -5.72 -4.66 32.21
N THR A 4 -5.68 -3.43 31.68
CA THR A 4 -6.02 -3.10 30.29
C THR A 4 -4.82 -3.23 29.34
N PHE A 5 -3.62 -2.85 29.79
CA PHE A 5 -2.40 -2.89 28.98
C PHE A 5 -1.15 -3.07 29.85
N ASN A 6 -0.30 -4.03 29.50
CA ASN A 6 1.03 -4.20 30.07
C ASN A 6 2.07 -4.42 28.96
N ILE A 7 3.07 -3.53 28.88
CA ILE A 7 4.09 -3.55 27.81
C ILE A 7 4.91 -4.85 27.79
N ASN A 8 5.23 -5.43 28.95
CA ASN A 8 6.00 -6.67 29.03
C ASN A 8 5.18 -7.85 28.48
N ARG A 9 3.89 -7.89 28.81
CA ARG A 9 2.95 -8.90 28.30
C ARG A 9 2.71 -8.73 26.80
N PHE A 10 2.59 -7.49 26.34
CA PHE A 10 2.44 -7.17 24.92
C PHE A 10 3.66 -7.61 24.10
N GLY A 11 4.88 -7.37 24.57
CA GLY A 11 6.09 -7.84 23.89
C GLY A 11 6.17 -9.36 23.78
N LEU A 12 5.80 -10.09 24.84
CA LEU A 12 5.71 -11.56 24.81
C LEU A 12 4.65 -12.04 23.82
N LEU A 13 3.51 -11.35 23.74
CA LEU A 13 2.46 -11.64 22.78
C LEU A 13 2.91 -11.42 21.34
N LEU A 14 3.61 -10.31 21.06
CA LEU A 14 4.18 -10.05 19.74
C LEU A 14 5.12 -11.19 19.33
N ARG A 15 6.06 -11.57 20.20
CA ARG A 15 7.01 -12.65 19.91
C ARG A 15 6.31 -13.98 19.64
N ARG A 16 5.27 -14.30 20.40
CA ARG A 16 4.47 -15.51 20.18
C ARG A 16 3.75 -15.47 18.84
N GLN A 17 3.04 -14.38 18.55
CA GLN A 17 2.30 -14.22 17.29
C GLN A 17 3.21 -14.25 16.08
N TRP A 18 4.45 -13.76 16.20
CA TRP A 18 5.45 -13.89 15.14
C TRP A 18 5.79 -15.33 14.78
N LEU A 19 5.83 -16.25 15.76
CA LEU A 19 6.12 -17.66 15.48
C LEU A 19 5.01 -18.33 14.67
N ASP A 20 3.76 -17.91 14.88
CA ASP A 20 2.59 -18.46 14.19
C ASP A 20 2.37 -17.78 12.82
N PHE A 21 2.34 -16.44 12.81
CA PHE A 21 2.04 -15.64 11.62
C PHE A 21 3.25 -15.41 10.72
N GLY A 22 4.46 -15.37 11.29
CA GLY A 22 5.69 -15.01 10.59
C GLY A 22 6.03 -15.93 9.43
N LYS A 23 5.66 -17.23 9.48
CA LYS A 23 5.86 -18.16 8.36
C LYS A 23 5.05 -17.75 7.13
N ILE A 24 3.76 -17.46 7.31
CA ILE A 24 2.87 -17.05 6.22
C ILE A 24 3.29 -15.68 5.69
N TYR A 25 3.64 -14.77 6.60
CA TYR A 25 4.09 -13.43 6.26
C TYR A 25 5.42 -13.42 5.49
N LEU A 26 6.43 -14.19 5.92
CA LEU A 26 7.70 -14.28 5.18
C LEU A 26 7.52 -14.93 3.82
N LEU A 27 6.65 -15.95 3.70
CA LEU A 27 6.35 -16.57 2.43
C LEU A 27 5.71 -15.56 1.45
N SER A 28 4.71 -14.79 1.89
CA SER A 28 4.08 -13.77 1.05
C SER A 28 5.08 -12.68 0.65
N LEU A 29 5.96 -12.28 1.57
CA LEU A 29 7.02 -11.31 1.33
C LEU A 29 8.02 -11.78 0.27
N ILE A 30 8.46 -13.04 0.31
CA ILE A 30 9.34 -13.65 -0.70
C ILE A 30 8.66 -13.69 -2.08
N VAL A 31 7.38 -14.08 -2.13
CA VAL A 31 6.63 -14.13 -3.38
C VAL A 31 6.58 -12.75 -4.05
N ILE A 32 6.29 -11.71 -3.28
CA ILE A 32 6.24 -10.34 -3.82
C ILE A 32 7.60 -9.83 -4.23
N PHE A 33 8.66 -10.13 -3.48
CA PHE A 33 10.01 -9.79 -3.91
C PHE A 33 10.36 -10.43 -5.25
N GLY A 34 10.01 -11.72 -5.45
CA GLY A 34 10.19 -12.40 -6.72
C GLY A 34 9.36 -11.79 -7.86
N VAL A 35 8.11 -11.43 -7.58
CA VAL A 35 7.24 -10.74 -8.56
C VAL A 35 7.83 -9.38 -8.95
N LEU A 36 8.30 -8.58 -7.98
CA LEU A 36 8.95 -7.30 -8.26
C LEU A 36 10.18 -7.51 -9.16
N ILE A 37 11.11 -8.39 -8.78
CA ILE A 37 12.29 -8.68 -9.61
C ILE A 37 11.88 -9.13 -11.02
N GLY A 38 10.90 -10.02 -11.15
CA GLY A 38 10.42 -10.50 -12.44
C GLY A 38 9.89 -9.40 -13.34
N PHE A 39 9.08 -8.49 -12.79
CA PHE A 39 8.57 -7.34 -13.54
C PHE A 39 9.67 -6.35 -13.92
N TYR A 40 10.59 -6.03 -13.01
CA TYR A 40 11.71 -5.15 -13.31
C TYR A 40 12.62 -5.77 -14.38
N ALA A 41 12.91 -7.07 -14.29
CA ALA A 41 13.71 -7.79 -15.28
C ALA A 41 13.06 -7.81 -16.68
N PHE A 42 11.74 -7.99 -16.74
CA PHE A 42 11.00 -7.97 -18.01
C PHE A 42 11.04 -6.60 -18.70
N ASN A 43 11.07 -5.52 -17.91
CA ASN A 43 11.09 -4.14 -18.40
C ASN A 43 12.51 -3.57 -18.56
N ILE A 44 13.57 -4.39 -18.50
CA ILE A 44 14.93 -3.94 -18.83
C ILE A 44 14.96 -3.52 -20.30
N PRO A 45 15.36 -2.28 -20.62
CA PRO A 45 15.52 -1.86 -22.01
C PRO A 45 16.61 -2.70 -22.68
N LYS A 46 16.29 -3.31 -23.82
CA LYS A 46 17.26 -4.09 -24.60
C LYS A 46 17.93 -3.17 -25.60
N ALA A 47 19.25 -3.31 -25.78
CA ALA A 47 20.01 -2.52 -26.74
C ALA A 47 19.51 -2.67 -28.20
N GLN A 48 18.76 -3.73 -28.50
CA GLN A 48 18.20 -4.02 -29.82
C GLN A 48 16.93 -3.21 -30.13
N ASP A 49 16.24 -2.70 -29.11
CA ASP A 49 14.94 -2.01 -29.24
C ASP A 49 15.09 -0.48 -29.44
N GLY A 50 16.32 0.02 -29.54
CA GLY A 50 16.63 1.44 -29.64
C GLY A 50 16.83 2.13 -28.29
N LEU A 51 16.90 3.46 -28.29
CA LEU A 51 17.03 4.23 -27.06
C LEU A 51 15.72 4.15 -26.24
N PRO A 52 15.80 3.88 -24.93
CA PRO A 52 14.61 3.90 -24.09
C PRO A 52 13.98 5.30 -24.08
N PRO A 53 12.66 5.41 -23.88
CA PRO A 53 12.00 6.70 -23.75
C PRO A 53 12.62 7.46 -22.57
N MET A 54 13.12 8.66 -22.83
CA MET A 54 13.82 9.50 -21.86
C MET A 54 13.03 10.78 -21.56
N ASP A 55 13.11 11.23 -20.31
CA ASP A 55 12.62 12.55 -19.87
C ASP A 55 13.76 13.31 -19.20
N LEU A 56 14.09 14.50 -19.70
CA LEU A 56 15.12 15.41 -19.15
C LEU A 56 16.41 14.71 -18.67
N ASN A 57 16.92 13.75 -19.46
CA ASN A 57 18.13 12.93 -19.24
C ASN A 57 17.97 11.64 -18.41
N TYR A 58 16.76 11.30 -17.98
CA TYR A 58 16.48 10.08 -17.24
C TYR A 58 15.70 9.08 -18.07
N VAL A 59 15.97 7.79 -17.89
CA VAL A 59 15.12 6.73 -18.45
C VAL A 59 13.73 6.86 -17.83
N SER A 60 12.69 7.02 -18.64
CA SER A 60 11.33 7.11 -18.13
C SER A 60 10.87 5.73 -17.62
N LEU A 61 10.70 5.62 -16.31
CA LEU A 61 10.43 4.34 -15.63
C LEU A 61 8.96 4.25 -15.19
N ARG A 62 8.05 4.71 -16.06
CA ARG A 62 6.61 4.87 -15.78
C ARG A 62 5.90 3.57 -15.38
N PHE A 63 6.46 2.41 -15.72
CA PHE A 63 5.92 1.11 -15.32
C PHE A 63 5.97 0.89 -13.80
N ARG A 64 6.81 1.63 -13.06
CA ARG A 64 6.96 1.49 -11.61
C ARG A 64 5.71 1.92 -10.83
N TYR A 65 5.01 2.97 -11.28
CA TYR A 65 3.81 3.49 -10.60
C TYR A 65 2.69 2.44 -10.45
N PRO A 66 2.20 1.78 -11.53
CA PRO A 66 1.17 0.76 -11.39
C PRO A 66 1.66 -0.48 -10.63
N ILE A 67 2.93 -0.87 -10.77
CA ILE A 67 3.50 -2.01 -10.03
C ILE A 67 3.53 -1.71 -8.54
N PHE A 68 3.98 -0.52 -8.14
CA PHE A 68 4.00 -0.07 -6.76
C PHE A 68 2.58 -0.12 -6.15
N GLY A 69 1.61 0.48 -6.86
CA GLY A 69 0.22 0.51 -6.40
C GLY A 69 -0.41 -0.89 -6.29
N ILE A 70 -0.36 -1.68 -7.36
CA ILE A 70 -1.08 -2.97 -7.43
C ILE A 70 -0.41 -4.02 -6.54
N VAL A 71 0.91 -4.18 -6.62
CA VAL A 71 1.62 -5.19 -5.82
C VAL A 71 1.58 -4.83 -4.34
N GLY A 72 1.73 -3.55 -4.00
CA GLY A 72 1.57 -3.06 -2.63
C GLY A 72 0.17 -3.31 -2.08
N PHE A 73 -0.87 -2.96 -2.85
CA PHE A 73 -2.26 -3.24 -2.47
C PHE A 73 -2.52 -4.73 -2.22
N LEU A 74 -2.06 -5.61 -3.11
CA LEU A 74 -2.22 -7.05 -2.96
C LEU A 74 -1.50 -7.58 -1.73
N PHE A 75 -0.25 -7.17 -1.50
CA PHE A 75 0.50 -7.62 -0.32
C PHE A 75 -0.21 -7.27 0.98
N ILE A 76 -0.54 -5.99 1.12
CA ILE A 76 -1.05 -5.41 2.34
C ILE A 76 -2.44 -5.99 2.66
N SER A 77 -3.29 -6.16 1.63
CA SER A 77 -4.61 -6.77 1.78
C SER A 77 -4.54 -8.26 2.14
N ILE A 78 -3.63 -9.03 1.54
CA ILE A 78 -3.43 -10.46 1.84
C ILE A 78 -2.93 -10.63 3.28
N VAL A 79 -1.92 -9.85 3.69
CA VAL A 79 -1.36 -9.89 5.05
C VAL A 79 -2.43 -9.53 6.08
N ALA A 80 -3.18 -8.45 5.86
CA ALA A 80 -4.25 -8.04 6.75
C ALA A 80 -5.36 -9.09 6.87
N SER A 81 -5.74 -9.71 5.75
CA SER A 81 -6.78 -10.75 5.74
C SER A 81 -6.33 -12.06 6.40
N SER A 82 -5.03 -12.36 6.34
CA SER A 82 -4.48 -13.60 6.92
C SER A 82 -4.28 -13.51 8.43
N TYR A 83 -4.26 -12.32 9.04
CA TYR A 83 -3.88 -12.18 10.45
C TYR A 83 -4.86 -12.86 11.42
N PHE A 84 -6.15 -12.51 11.37
CA PHE A 84 -7.17 -13.17 12.19
C PHE A 84 -7.83 -14.38 11.52
N SER A 85 -7.24 -14.95 10.47
CA SER A 85 -7.82 -16.13 9.79
C SER A 85 -7.97 -17.33 10.73
N ASN A 86 -7.13 -17.42 11.76
CA ASN A 86 -7.20 -18.46 12.78
C ASN A 86 -8.46 -18.35 13.67
N LEU A 87 -9.03 -17.13 13.85
CA LEU A 87 -10.29 -16.93 14.58
C LEU A 87 -11.51 -17.47 13.82
N GLY A 88 -11.39 -17.78 12.53
CA GLY A 88 -12.43 -18.46 11.75
C GLY A 88 -12.47 -19.98 11.96
N GLN A 89 -11.40 -20.57 12.48
CA GLN A 89 -11.28 -22.02 12.70
C GLN A 89 -11.55 -22.35 14.17
N LYS A 90 -12.65 -23.06 14.46
CA LYS A 90 -13.10 -23.33 15.85
C LYS A 90 -11.99 -23.84 16.78
N SER A 91 -11.14 -24.76 16.33
CA SER A 91 -10.05 -25.32 17.14
C SER A 91 -8.92 -24.33 17.42
N LYS A 92 -8.48 -23.57 16.42
CA LYS A 92 -7.42 -22.57 16.57
C LYS A 92 -7.91 -21.31 17.30
N ALA A 93 -9.18 -20.95 17.11
CA ALA A 93 -9.82 -19.85 17.81
C ALA A 93 -9.82 -20.09 19.32
N ILE A 94 -10.14 -21.30 19.79
CA ILE A 94 -10.11 -21.61 21.24
C ILE A 94 -8.70 -21.41 21.81
N ILE A 95 -7.65 -21.86 21.12
CA ILE A 95 -6.27 -21.69 21.57
C ILE A 95 -5.87 -20.21 21.63
N ASP A 96 -6.33 -19.40 20.66
CA ASP A 96 -6.03 -17.96 20.58
C ASP A 96 -6.83 -17.13 21.60
N LEU A 97 -8.07 -17.54 21.88
CA LEU A 97 -8.93 -16.94 22.89
C LEU A 97 -8.47 -17.28 24.32
N MET A 98 -7.96 -18.50 24.55
CA MET A 98 -7.39 -18.92 25.83
C MET A 98 -6.02 -18.29 26.14
N THR A 99 -5.43 -17.54 25.21
CA THR A 99 -4.20 -16.82 25.51
C THR A 99 -4.47 -15.76 26.58
N PRO A 100 -3.70 -15.74 27.69
CA PRO A 100 -3.87 -14.73 28.71
C PRO A 100 -3.31 -13.42 28.16
N SER A 101 -4.08 -12.70 27.36
CA SER A 101 -3.83 -11.32 26.92
C SER A 101 -5.15 -10.53 26.87
N SER A 102 -5.07 -9.22 27.10
CA SER A 102 -6.22 -8.32 26.98
C SER A 102 -6.70 -8.26 25.52
N THR A 103 -8.01 -8.07 25.29
CA THR A 103 -8.59 -7.81 23.95
C THR A 103 -7.86 -6.67 23.24
N PHE A 104 -7.51 -5.63 24.00
CA PHE A 104 -6.82 -4.45 23.48
C PHE A 104 -5.40 -4.77 23.03
N GLU A 105 -4.67 -5.60 23.79
CA GLU A 105 -3.32 -6.05 23.42
C GLU A 105 -3.34 -6.88 22.13
N LYS A 106 -4.34 -7.76 21.96
CA LYS A 106 -4.51 -8.56 20.73
C LYS A 106 -4.83 -7.69 19.52
N PHE A 107 -5.72 -6.70 19.69
CA PHE A 107 -6.06 -5.74 18.65
C PHE A 107 -4.83 -4.91 18.23
N LEU A 108 -4.11 -4.35 19.20
CA LEU A 108 -2.93 -3.52 18.94
C LEU A 108 -1.83 -4.31 18.22
N ALA A 109 -1.65 -5.58 18.57
CA ALA A 109 -0.71 -6.44 17.86
C ALA A 109 -1.14 -6.72 16.41
N GLY A 110 -2.44 -6.87 16.17
CA GLY A 110 -2.98 -6.94 14.81
C GLY A 110 -2.68 -5.70 13.99
N VAL A 111 -2.95 -4.52 14.53
CA VAL A 111 -2.61 -3.25 13.86
C VAL A 111 -1.10 -3.13 13.63
N PHE A 112 -0.26 -3.52 14.59
CA PHE A 112 1.18 -3.48 14.44
C PHE A 112 1.67 -4.35 13.27
N TYR A 113 1.24 -5.62 13.21
CA TYR A 113 1.67 -6.55 12.17
C TYR A 113 1.09 -6.23 10.80
N THR A 114 -0.18 -5.84 10.72
CA THR A 114 -0.85 -5.65 9.44
C THR A 114 -0.73 -4.25 8.89
N ALA A 115 -0.61 -3.22 9.72
CA ALA A 115 -0.55 -1.83 9.28
C ALA A 115 0.87 -1.27 9.28
N ILE A 116 1.63 -1.45 10.37
CA ILE A 116 2.96 -0.87 10.49
C ILE A 116 3.99 -1.75 9.81
N LEU A 117 4.07 -3.03 10.21
CA LEU A 117 5.12 -3.93 9.72
C LEU A 117 4.97 -4.24 8.23
N SER A 118 3.74 -4.46 7.74
CA SER A 118 3.49 -4.75 6.32
C SER A 118 3.86 -3.58 5.41
N VAL A 119 3.48 -2.35 5.79
CA VAL A 119 3.78 -1.15 5.00
C VAL A 119 5.29 -0.91 5.01
N ALA A 120 5.93 -0.97 6.18
CA ALA A 120 7.37 -0.80 6.31
C ALA A 120 8.16 -1.84 5.50
N SER A 121 7.80 -3.13 5.59
CA SER A 121 8.48 -4.18 4.84
C SER A 121 8.31 -4.04 3.33
N TYR A 122 7.12 -3.63 2.89
CA TYR A 122 6.82 -3.45 1.47
C TYR A 122 7.66 -2.32 0.89
N LEU A 123 7.65 -1.15 1.55
CA LEU A 123 8.46 -0.01 1.16
C LEU A 123 9.95 -0.39 1.12
N PHE A 124 10.44 -1.06 2.16
CA PHE A 124 11.84 -1.49 2.23
C PHE A 124 12.25 -2.36 1.03
N ILE A 125 11.46 -3.39 0.70
CA ILE A 125 11.76 -4.29 -0.41
C ILE A 125 11.65 -3.58 -1.75
N PHE A 126 10.63 -2.74 -1.91
CA PHE A 126 10.44 -1.99 -3.13
C PHE A 126 11.62 -1.05 -3.39
N TYR A 127 12.02 -0.24 -2.40
CA TYR A 127 13.15 0.70 -2.56
C TYR A 127 14.48 -0.02 -2.76
N ILE A 128 14.71 -1.17 -2.11
CA ILE A 128 15.91 -1.97 -2.37
C ILE A 128 15.95 -2.48 -3.81
N THR A 129 14.81 -2.97 -4.32
CA THR A 129 14.70 -3.47 -5.69
C THR A 129 14.90 -2.33 -6.69
N ASP A 130 14.26 -1.19 -6.45
CA ASP A 130 14.36 0.03 -7.27
C ASP A 130 15.80 0.54 -7.33
N PHE A 131 16.48 0.62 -6.18
CA PHE A 131 17.87 1.05 -6.09
C PHE A 131 18.82 0.09 -6.80
N ALA A 132 18.66 -1.23 -6.61
CA ALA A 132 19.46 -2.24 -7.29
C ALA A 132 19.28 -2.16 -8.82
N PHE A 133 18.07 -1.90 -9.27
CA PHE A 133 17.75 -1.76 -10.69
C PHE A 133 18.28 -0.46 -11.31
N CYS A 134 18.17 0.68 -10.62
CA CYS A 134 18.73 1.94 -11.10
C CYS A 134 20.25 1.81 -11.29
N LYS A 135 20.94 1.22 -10.31
CA LYS A 135 22.37 0.91 -10.42
C LYS A 135 22.70 -0.02 -11.59
N TYR A 136 21.85 -1.02 -11.84
CA TYR A 136 22.03 -1.91 -12.97
C TYR A 136 21.91 -1.17 -14.31
N ILE A 137 20.90 -0.30 -14.46
CA ILE A 137 20.75 0.54 -15.65
C ILE A 137 21.95 1.48 -15.80
N ASP A 138 22.33 2.22 -14.76
CA ASP A 138 23.47 3.14 -14.83
C ASP A 138 24.75 2.42 -15.26
N SER A 139 25.01 1.23 -14.72
CA SER A 139 26.16 0.42 -15.12
C SER A 139 26.08 -0.08 -16.57
N SER A 140 24.88 -0.45 -17.05
CA SER A 140 24.68 -1.00 -18.38
C SER A 140 24.69 0.09 -19.47
N PHE A 141 24.21 1.29 -19.15
CA PHE A 141 24.01 2.36 -20.12
C PHE A 141 25.09 3.46 -20.08
N SER A 142 25.94 3.50 -19.05
CA SER A 142 27.15 4.35 -19.02
C SER A 142 28.14 4.07 -20.16
N THR A 143 27.99 2.94 -20.85
CA THR A 143 28.84 2.56 -22.01
C THR A 143 28.33 3.10 -23.34
N PHE A 144 27.11 3.68 -23.41
CA PHE A 144 26.61 4.34 -24.61
C PHE A 144 26.92 5.84 -24.56
N PRO A 145 27.96 6.32 -25.27
CA PRO A 145 28.18 7.75 -25.42
C PRO A 145 27.02 8.34 -26.25
N TYR A 146 26.11 9.02 -25.56
CA TYR A 146 25.06 9.82 -26.18
C TYR A 146 25.39 11.30 -25.97
N ASP A 147 26.05 11.91 -26.95
CA ASP A 147 26.18 13.36 -27.03
C ASP A 147 24.95 13.90 -27.77
N ALA A 148 23.93 14.35 -27.04
CA ALA A 148 22.87 15.16 -27.61
C ALA A 148 22.71 16.46 -26.82
N SER A 149 22.81 17.57 -27.54
CA SER A 149 22.43 18.88 -27.06
C SER A 149 20.91 19.02 -27.15
N LEU A 150 20.19 18.80 -26.04
CA LEU A 150 18.77 19.11 -25.96
C LEU A 150 18.62 20.59 -25.57
N THR A 151 17.89 21.36 -26.38
CA THR A 151 17.54 22.75 -26.05
C THR A 151 16.23 22.73 -25.29
N PHE A 152 16.28 22.85 -23.96
CA PHE A 152 15.10 23.05 -23.13
C PHE A 152 15.12 24.48 -22.58
N MET A 153 14.09 25.28 -22.86
CA MET A 153 13.97 26.69 -22.44
C MET A 153 15.22 27.55 -22.74
N GLY A 154 15.85 27.35 -23.91
CA GLY A 154 17.00 28.17 -24.34
C GLY A 154 18.32 27.92 -23.59
N LYS A 155 18.39 26.88 -22.74
CA LYS A 155 19.63 26.44 -22.09
C LYS A 155 20.10 25.14 -22.77
N ILE A 156 21.32 25.17 -23.32
CA ILE A 156 21.95 23.98 -23.89
C ILE A 156 22.49 23.16 -22.72
N THR A 157 21.88 22.01 -22.44
CA THR A 157 22.44 21.04 -21.51
C THR A 157 23.23 20.01 -22.31
N HIS A 158 24.54 19.94 -22.04
CA HIS A 158 25.38 18.84 -22.52
C HIS A 158 25.02 17.61 -21.70
N ILE A 159 24.42 16.63 -22.35
CA ILE A 159 24.02 15.39 -21.70
C ILE A 159 25.21 14.43 -21.74
N HIS A 160 25.66 14.01 -20.56
CA HIS A 160 26.72 13.03 -20.38
C HIS A 160 26.10 11.79 -19.73
N GLY A 161 25.66 10.83 -20.56
CA GLY A 161 25.19 9.53 -20.11
C GLY A 161 23.70 9.44 -19.72
N ILE A 162 23.19 8.21 -19.77
CA ILE A 162 21.80 7.85 -19.47
C ILE A 162 21.74 7.38 -18.01
N HIS A 163 20.89 8.01 -17.20
CA HIS A 163 20.72 7.68 -15.79
C HIS A 163 19.31 7.19 -15.47
N ALA A 164 19.18 6.27 -14.52
CA ALA A 164 17.89 5.92 -13.92
C ALA A 164 17.71 6.67 -12.60
N GLN A 165 16.57 7.32 -12.44
CA GLN A 165 16.24 8.05 -11.22
C GLN A 165 15.47 7.16 -10.24
N LEU A 166 15.62 7.42 -8.94
CA LEU A 166 14.87 6.72 -7.89
C LEU A 166 13.41 7.20 -7.92
N LEU A 167 12.45 6.32 -7.60
CA LEU A 167 11.02 6.65 -7.68
C LEU A 167 10.63 7.94 -6.94
N ASN A 168 11.22 8.20 -5.76
CA ASN A 168 10.92 9.38 -4.93
C ASN A 168 11.23 10.72 -5.61
N ASP A 169 12.10 10.66 -6.59
CA ASP A 169 12.79 11.79 -7.18
C ASP A 169 12.14 12.11 -8.56
N GLU A 170 11.43 11.12 -9.14
CA GLU A 170 10.48 11.29 -10.25
C GLU A 170 9.06 11.69 -9.78
N MET A 171 8.68 11.35 -8.53
CA MET A 171 7.35 11.69 -7.99
C MET A 171 7.35 13.08 -7.36
N ASP A 172 6.51 13.98 -7.87
CA ASP A 172 6.12 15.19 -7.16
C ASP A 172 5.36 14.81 -5.88
N PHE A 173 6.10 14.74 -4.77
CA PHE A 173 5.63 14.28 -3.46
C PHE A 173 4.40 15.07 -2.95
N GLU A 174 4.24 16.30 -3.40
CA GLU A 174 3.11 17.18 -3.06
C GLU A 174 1.78 16.67 -3.64
N GLU A 175 1.77 16.06 -4.82
CA GLU A 175 0.55 15.52 -5.44
C GLU A 175 0.15 14.16 -4.84
N TYR A 176 1.13 13.37 -4.41
CA TYR A 176 0.90 12.02 -3.86
C TYR A 176 0.69 11.96 -2.35
N ARG A 177 0.90 13.07 -1.64
CA ARG A 177 0.68 13.16 -0.19
C ARG A 177 -0.73 12.71 0.23
N GLY A 178 -1.74 13.02 -0.59
CA GLY A 178 -3.13 12.62 -0.33
C GLY A 178 -3.35 11.11 -0.22
N PHE A 179 -2.57 10.32 -0.97
CA PHE A 179 -2.70 8.86 -1.05
C PHE A 179 -1.88 8.13 0.04
N SER A 180 -1.06 8.84 0.81
CA SER A 180 -0.14 8.24 1.78
C SER A 180 -0.85 7.42 2.87
N PHE A 181 -2.12 7.74 3.18
CA PHE A 181 -2.88 7.04 4.22
C PHE A 181 -3.75 5.88 3.69
N LEU A 182 -3.90 5.72 2.38
CA LEU A 182 -4.69 4.64 1.79
C LEU A 182 -4.22 3.23 2.17
N PRO A 183 -2.91 2.93 2.29
CA PRO A 183 -2.45 1.63 2.76
C PRO A 183 -3.06 1.26 4.12
N PHE A 184 -3.11 2.23 5.05
CA PHE A 184 -3.69 2.02 6.38
C PHE A 184 -5.21 1.78 6.31
N LEU A 185 -5.93 2.51 5.45
CA LEU A 185 -7.34 2.24 5.21
C LEU A 185 -7.56 0.82 4.67
N VAL A 186 -6.78 0.40 3.66
CA VAL A 186 -6.89 -0.95 3.10
C VAL A 186 -6.62 -2.01 4.18
N THR A 187 -5.58 -1.83 5.01
CA THR A 187 -5.32 -2.76 6.12
C THR A 187 -6.49 -2.85 7.08
N SER A 188 -7.11 -1.72 7.43
CA SER A 188 -8.20 -1.69 8.40
C SER A 188 -9.43 -2.46 7.91
N ILE A 189 -9.76 -2.34 6.62
CA ILE A 189 -10.89 -3.04 6.00
C ILE A 189 -10.63 -4.54 5.95
N PHE A 190 -9.47 -4.96 5.48
CA PHE A 190 -9.13 -6.38 5.35
C PHE A 190 -8.90 -7.05 6.72
N LEU A 191 -8.39 -6.31 7.70
CA LEU A 191 -8.31 -6.74 9.09
C LEU A 191 -9.70 -6.97 9.66
N LEU A 192 -10.64 -6.04 9.49
CA LEU A 192 -12.03 -6.22 9.91
C LEU A 192 -12.67 -7.45 9.26
N GLY A 193 -12.49 -7.59 7.93
CA GLY A 193 -13.01 -8.71 7.16
C GLY A 193 -12.48 -10.08 7.65
N SER A 194 -11.22 -10.13 8.09
CA SER A 194 -10.64 -11.34 8.68
C SER A 194 -11.33 -11.77 9.97
N VAL A 195 -11.77 -10.83 10.81
CA VAL A 195 -12.51 -11.10 12.04
C VAL A 195 -13.97 -11.47 11.74
N TYR A 196 -14.59 -10.85 10.75
CA TYR A 196 -16.04 -10.96 10.53
C TYR A 196 -16.46 -12.27 9.84
N PHE A 197 -15.75 -12.65 8.78
CA PHE A 197 -16.03 -13.89 8.07
C PHE A 197 -15.42 -15.08 8.82
N ASN A 198 -15.84 -16.32 8.52
CA ASN A 198 -15.24 -17.56 9.08
C ASN A 198 -14.54 -18.44 8.02
N ARG A 199 -14.91 -18.27 6.75
CA ARG A 199 -14.34 -18.97 5.59
C ARG A 199 -14.30 -18.02 4.41
N PHE A 200 -13.26 -18.16 3.58
CA PHE A 200 -13.01 -17.31 2.40
C PHE A 200 -13.03 -15.81 2.74
N HIS A 201 -12.39 -15.43 3.85
CA HIS A 201 -12.41 -14.07 4.38
C HIS A 201 -11.92 -13.04 3.36
N TYR A 202 -10.82 -13.34 2.67
CA TYR A 202 -10.25 -12.45 1.66
C TYR A 202 -11.25 -12.18 0.53
N ILE A 203 -11.80 -13.24 -0.08
CA ILE A 203 -12.74 -13.12 -1.21
C ILE A 203 -14.01 -12.38 -0.79
N LYS A 204 -14.59 -12.72 0.36
CA LYS A 204 -15.82 -12.08 0.83
C LYS A 204 -15.61 -10.61 1.15
N THR A 205 -14.46 -10.27 1.73
CA THR A 205 -14.12 -8.86 2.01
C THR A 205 -13.92 -8.10 0.70
N ALA A 206 -13.17 -8.66 -0.25
CA ALA A 206 -12.97 -8.03 -1.56
C ALA A 206 -14.30 -7.79 -2.29
N VAL A 207 -15.19 -8.79 -2.35
CA VAL A 207 -16.52 -8.66 -2.95
C VAL A 207 -17.36 -7.60 -2.23
N SER A 208 -17.36 -7.60 -0.89
CA SER A 208 -18.08 -6.59 -0.11
C SER A 208 -17.58 -5.18 -0.41
N VAL A 209 -16.26 -4.99 -0.47
CA VAL A 209 -15.65 -3.68 -0.76
C VAL A 209 -16.01 -3.22 -2.17
N VAL A 210 -15.92 -4.10 -3.17
CA VAL A 210 -16.28 -3.76 -4.56
C VAL A 210 -17.73 -3.33 -4.67
N ILE A 211 -18.66 -4.06 -4.04
CA ILE A 211 -20.08 -3.70 -4.03
C ILE A 211 -20.31 -2.36 -3.31
N SER A 212 -19.69 -2.16 -2.14
CA SER A 212 -19.81 -0.90 -1.39
C SER A 212 -19.27 0.29 -2.18
N VAL A 213 -18.10 0.15 -2.81
CA VAL A 213 -17.50 1.21 -3.63
C VAL A 213 -18.36 1.51 -4.86
N ALA A 214 -18.92 0.50 -5.52
CA ALA A 214 -19.83 0.69 -6.65
C ALA A 214 -21.10 1.47 -6.25
N ILE A 215 -21.70 1.13 -5.10
CA ILE A 215 -22.87 1.85 -4.57
C ILE A 215 -22.51 3.29 -4.23
N ILE A 216 -21.38 3.53 -3.56
CA ILE A 216 -20.92 4.87 -3.20
C ILE A 216 -20.67 5.70 -4.47
N MET A 217 -19.96 5.17 -5.46
CA MET A 217 -19.73 5.86 -6.73
C MET A 217 -21.03 6.21 -7.44
N TYR A 218 -22.01 5.30 -7.44
CA TYR A 218 -23.33 5.55 -8.02
C TYR A 218 -24.08 6.67 -7.30
N ILE A 219 -24.07 6.68 -5.95
CA ILE A 219 -24.68 7.73 -5.14
C ILE A 219 -23.99 9.07 -5.40
N VAL A 220 -22.66 9.10 -5.40
CA VAL A 220 -21.87 10.32 -5.68
C VAL A 220 -22.19 10.86 -7.06
N TYR A 221 -22.22 10.01 -8.10
CA TYR A 221 -22.62 10.40 -9.45
C TYR A 221 -24.01 11.04 -9.47
N LEU A 222 -24.99 10.42 -8.81
CA LEU A 222 -26.36 10.94 -8.75
C LEU A 222 -26.44 12.28 -7.99
N SER A 223 -25.70 12.43 -6.89
CA SER A 223 -25.61 13.66 -6.12
C SER A 223 -24.96 14.79 -6.94
N VAL A 224 -23.83 14.50 -7.60
CA VAL A 224 -23.11 15.48 -8.44
C VAL A 224 -23.97 15.89 -9.62
N SER A 225 -24.65 14.95 -10.29
CA SER A 225 -25.56 15.26 -11.40
C SER A 225 -26.69 16.20 -10.97
N LYS A 226 -27.35 15.93 -9.84
CA LYS A 226 -28.47 16.76 -9.36
C LYS A 226 -28.03 18.13 -8.85
N ILE A 227 -26.87 18.22 -8.21
CA ILE A 227 -26.33 19.48 -7.67
C ILE A 227 -25.74 20.34 -8.80
N GLY A 228 -25.12 19.69 -9.79
CA GLY A 228 -24.44 20.35 -10.91
C GLY A 228 -25.34 20.90 -12.01
N GLU A 229 -26.63 20.52 -12.05
CA GLU A 229 -27.59 20.95 -13.10
C GLU A 229 -27.70 22.48 -13.26
N ASN A 230 -27.38 23.27 -12.23
CA ASN A 230 -27.49 24.74 -12.25
C ASN A 230 -26.18 25.47 -11.91
N MET A 231 -25.03 24.80 -11.98
CA MET A 231 -23.73 25.39 -11.61
C MET A 231 -22.91 25.81 -12.83
N VAL A 232 -22.23 26.96 -12.73
CA VAL A 232 -21.26 27.43 -13.72
C VAL A 232 -19.89 26.83 -13.40
N GLN A 233 -19.21 26.31 -14.41
CA GLN A 233 -17.88 25.72 -14.27
C GLN A 233 -16.84 26.81 -14.01
N ILE A 234 -16.23 26.80 -12.81
CA ILE A 234 -15.12 27.70 -12.45
C ILE A 234 -13.81 26.93 -12.66
N THR A 235 -13.01 27.37 -13.64
CA THR A 235 -11.70 26.77 -13.97
C THR A 235 -10.61 27.46 -13.16
N ASP A 236 -10.51 27.13 -11.87
CA ASP A 236 -9.31 27.42 -11.08
C ASP A 236 -8.68 26.07 -10.70
N SER A 237 -7.68 25.62 -11.47
CA SER A 237 -7.25 24.21 -11.48
C SER A 237 -6.34 23.86 -10.29
N GLN A 238 -5.34 24.69 -9.99
CA GLN A 238 -4.29 24.32 -9.04
C GLN A 238 -4.74 24.31 -7.57
N ASN A 239 -5.63 25.22 -7.18
CA ASN A 239 -6.10 25.27 -5.79
C ASN A 239 -7.11 24.15 -5.49
N ASN A 240 -7.92 23.79 -6.49
CA ASN A 240 -8.94 22.74 -6.37
C ASN A 240 -8.32 21.34 -6.22
N GLU A 241 -7.22 21.05 -6.91
CA GLU A 241 -6.51 19.77 -6.80
C GLU A 241 -5.98 19.52 -5.38
N LYS A 242 -5.32 20.54 -4.78
CA LYS A 242 -4.82 20.45 -3.39
C LYS A 242 -5.93 20.21 -2.38
N ILE A 243 -7.07 20.87 -2.55
CA ILE A 243 -8.25 20.68 -1.70
C ILE A 243 -8.78 19.25 -1.84
N ALA A 244 -8.90 18.73 -3.08
CA ALA A 244 -9.35 17.38 -3.34
C ALA A 244 -8.44 16.32 -2.68
N PHE A 245 -7.11 16.45 -2.82
CA PHE A 245 -6.16 15.53 -2.18
C PHE A 245 -6.22 15.60 -0.65
N THR A 246 -6.43 16.79 -0.08
CA THR A 246 -6.62 16.96 1.36
C THR A 246 -7.88 16.26 1.85
N ILE A 247 -9.00 16.37 1.12
CA ILE A 247 -10.25 15.68 1.45
C ILE A 247 -10.07 14.15 1.39
N ILE A 248 -9.38 13.64 0.37
CA ILE A 248 -9.08 12.20 0.24
C ILE A 248 -8.25 11.72 1.45
N PHE A 249 -7.25 12.49 1.85
CA PHE A 249 -6.43 12.16 3.01
C PHE A 249 -7.26 12.10 4.30
N VAL A 250 -8.01 13.17 4.60
CA VAL A 250 -8.81 13.27 5.83
C VAL A 250 -9.90 12.20 5.88
N SER A 251 -10.61 11.96 4.77
CA SER A 251 -11.63 10.91 4.70
C SER A 251 -11.02 9.51 4.90
N SER A 252 -9.83 9.26 4.34
CA SER A 252 -9.13 7.98 4.52
C SER A 252 -8.74 7.74 5.99
N VAL A 253 -8.29 8.79 6.69
CA VAL A 253 -7.96 8.72 8.13
C VAL A 253 -9.19 8.40 8.97
N ILE A 254 -10.29 9.14 8.75
CA ILE A 254 -11.53 8.94 9.50
C ILE A 254 -12.08 7.52 9.29
N LEU A 255 -12.14 7.06 8.04
CA LEU A 255 -12.62 5.71 7.72
C LEU A 255 -11.74 4.62 8.34
N CYS A 256 -10.42 4.78 8.31
CA CYS A 256 -9.50 3.83 8.92
C CYS A 256 -9.74 3.70 10.44
N LEU A 257 -9.85 4.82 11.15
CA LEU A 257 -10.15 4.83 12.60
C LEU A 257 -11.51 4.16 12.87
N PHE A 258 -12.51 4.44 12.05
CA PHE A 258 -13.83 3.82 12.15
C PHE A 258 -13.76 2.29 12.01
N PHE A 259 -13.06 1.77 10.99
CA PHE A 259 -12.90 0.32 10.80
C PHE A 259 -12.10 -0.35 11.93
N TRP A 260 -11.09 0.34 12.47
CA TRP A 260 -10.34 -0.14 13.63
C TRP A 260 -11.20 -0.25 14.90
N VAL A 261 -12.05 0.74 15.18
CA VAL A 261 -12.99 0.69 16.30
C VAL A 261 -13.96 -0.49 16.16
N ILE A 262 -14.53 -0.69 14.97
CA ILE A 262 -15.42 -1.84 14.72
C ILE A 262 -14.68 -3.16 14.91
N THR A 263 -13.44 -3.24 14.41
CA THR A 263 -12.60 -4.44 14.57
C THR A 263 -12.39 -4.77 16.04
N TYR A 264 -12.09 -3.77 16.87
CA TYR A 264 -11.92 -3.93 18.31
C TYR A 264 -13.21 -4.40 19.00
N VAL A 265 -14.36 -3.78 18.71
CA VAL A 265 -15.65 -4.18 19.28
C VAL A 265 -15.97 -5.62 18.91
N ARG A 266 -15.77 -5.99 17.64
CA ARG A 266 -16.07 -7.35 17.16
C ARG A 266 -15.14 -8.40 17.76
N LEU A 267 -13.87 -8.06 17.99
CA LEU A 267 -12.92 -8.94 18.66
C LEU A 267 -13.33 -9.17 20.12
N LYS A 268 -13.80 -8.13 20.81
CA LYS A 268 -14.35 -8.23 22.16
C LYS A 268 -15.60 -9.11 22.22
N GLU A 269 -16.51 -9.01 21.26
CA GLU A 269 -17.71 -9.87 21.18
C GLU A 269 -17.38 -11.36 20.98
N LYS A 270 -16.24 -11.69 20.37
CA LYS A 270 -15.83 -13.09 20.19
C LYS A 270 -15.16 -13.71 21.42
N GLU A 271 -14.75 -12.90 22.39
CA GLU A 271 -14.12 -13.35 23.64
C GLU A 271 -15.12 -13.61 24.77
N VAL A 272 -16.31 -13.02 24.70
CA VAL A 272 -17.42 -13.22 25.66
C VAL A 272 -18.25 -14.44 25.26
#